data_AF-A0A4S9C3S2-F1
#
_entry.id   AF-A0A4S9C3S2-F1
#
_cell.length_a   1.000
_cell.length_b   1.000
_cell.length_c   1.000
_cell.angle_alpha   90.00
_cell.angle_beta   90.00
_cell.angle_gamma   90.00
#
_symmetry.space_group_name_H-M   'P 1'
#
loop_
_entity.id
_entity.type
_entity.pdbx_description
1 polymer ?
#
loop_
_entity_poly.entity_id
_entity_poly.type
_entity_poly.pdbx_seq_one_letter_code
_entity_poly.pdbx_strand_id
1 'polypeptide(L)'
;MARFITISQLLSHTSGLETSGSQGFPGYDVSKNANGHYRAALPDLAEALEGQWPSNTLPIRLKDWPGHVFNYSGGGIGVLQLIIEAVMDAPFAELMDEHVFKPLGMKRSMYVIPEEDGLNDSTKEGKQGSGNYARAYYNGYTSCEAAHRVNPEQSAAGLWTTPSDLLTLVSAIQSSLHTDTGFLPRALAVSMLTEAQSGMAHAWFVTPDHFGHGGSNMPEHLL
;
A
#
# COMPACT_ATOMS: atom_id res chain seq x y z
N MET A 1 -1.32 -4.35 31.01
CA MET A 1 -1.74 -4.60 29.61
C MET A 1 -2.19 -3.29 29.00
N ALA A 2 -1.75 -3.00 27.77
CA ALA A 2 -2.27 -1.86 27.01
C ALA A 2 -3.75 -2.10 26.71
N ARG A 3 -4.58 -1.10 27.01
CA ARG A 3 -6.04 -1.20 26.88
C ARG A 3 -6.54 -0.66 25.53
N PHE A 4 -5.65 -0.03 24.76
CA PHE A 4 -5.91 0.63 23.50
C PHE A 4 -4.79 0.32 22.51
N ILE A 5 -5.14 0.30 21.22
CA ILE A 5 -4.18 0.21 20.12
C ILE A 5 -3.63 1.62 19.85
N THR A 6 -2.32 1.71 19.58
CA THR A 6 -1.63 2.97 19.23
C THR A 6 -1.23 3.00 17.76
N ILE A 7 -0.98 4.19 17.21
CA ILE A 7 -0.42 4.37 15.86
C ILE A 7 0.91 3.60 15.70
N SER A 8 1.78 3.65 16.71
CA SER A 8 3.03 2.89 16.71
C SER A 8 2.78 1.39 16.53
N GLN A 9 1.78 0.83 17.20
CA GLN A 9 1.44 -0.59 17.09
C GLN A 9 0.81 -0.95 15.74
N LEU A 10 0.07 -0.04 15.11
CA LEU A 10 -0.41 -0.22 13.74
C LEU A 10 0.77 -0.26 12.77
N LEU A 11 1.68 0.73 12.86
CA LEU A 11 2.86 0.86 12.00
C LEU A 11 3.86 -0.29 12.17
N SER A 12 4.01 -0.84 13.37
CA SER A 12 4.93 -1.95 13.63
C SER A 12 4.28 -3.33 13.59
N HIS A 13 3.03 -3.44 13.13
CA HIS A 13 2.27 -4.69 13.11
C HIS A 13 2.21 -5.43 14.46
N THR A 14 2.11 -4.69 15.56
CA THR A 14 1.96 -5.23 16.93
C THR A 14 0.61 -4.86 17.54
N SER A 15 -0.37 -4.41 16.76
CA SER A 15 -1.71 -4.04 17.25
C SER A 15 -2.57 -5.22 17.68
N GLY A 16 -2.24 -6.43 17.23
CA GLY A 16 -3.08 -7.63 17.40
C GLY A 16 -4.26 -7.72 16.42
N LEU A 17 -4.40 -6.76 15.50
CA LEU A 17 -5.41 -6.80 14.44
C LEU A 17 -4.97 -7.73 13.30
N GLU A 18 -5.88 -8.56 12.81
CA GLU A 18 -5.64 -9.44 11.67
C GLU A 18 -6.93 -9.62 10.86
N THR A 19 -6.82 -9.84 9.54
CA THR A 19 -7.96 -10.43 8.81
C THR A 19 -8.06 -11.90 9.23
N SER A 20 -9.23 -12.52 9.18
CA SER A 20 -9.39 -13.92 9.57
C SER A 20 -8.78 -14.90 8.54
N GLY A 21 -7.46 -14.91 8.36
CA GLY A 21 -6.73 -15.86 7.51
C GLY A 21 -5.98 -15.27 6.31
N SER A 22 -6.02 -13.95 6.11
CA SER A 22 -5.20 -13.24 5.10
C SER A 22 -4.32 -12.16 5.73
N GLN A 23 -3.04 -12.11 5.35
CA GLN A 23 -2.13 -11.05 5.82
C GLN A 23 -2.16 -9.79 4.95
N GLY A 24 -2.79 -9.87 3.77
CA GLY A 24 -2.90 -8.77 2.80
C GLY A 24 -4.21 -8.77 2.03
N PHE A 25 -4.29 -7.90 1.02
CA PHE A 25 -5.49 -7.69 0.21
C PHE A 25 -5.29 -8.24 -1.21
N PRO A 26 -6.15 -9.15 -1.70
CA PRO A 26 -6.02 -9.75 -3.03
C PRO A 26 -6.18 -8.78 -4.22
N GLY A 27 -6.70 -7.58 -3.96
CA GLY A 27 -7.09 -6.62 -4.99
C GLY A 27 -8.34 -7.05 -5.77
N TYR A 28 -8.91 -6.10 -6.52
CA TYR A 28 -10.15 -6.28 -7.28
C TYR A 28 -9.88 -6.18 -8.79
N ASP A 29 -10.46 -7.11 -9.55
CA ASP A 29 -10.40 -7.11 -11.02
C ASP A 29 -11.43 -6.13 -11.59
N VAL A 30 -10.94 -4.98 -12.04
CA VAL A 30 -11.73 -3.92 -12.67
C VAL A 30 -11.78 -4.03 -14.20
N SER A 31 -11.42 -5.19 -14.77
CA SER A 31 -11.66 -5.43 -16.19
C SER A 31 -13.14 -5.66 -16.48
N LYS A 32 -13.56 -5.31 -17.69
CA LYS A 32 -14.94 -5.50 -18.17
C LYS A 32 -15.08 -6.90 -18.80
N ASN A 33 -16.23 -7.54 -18.57
CA ASN A 33 -16.59 -8.78 -19.25
C ASN A 33 -17.10 -8.51 -20.69
N ALA A 34 -17.47 -9.56 -21.42
CA ALA A 34 -17.94 -9.44 -22.81
C ALA A 34 -19.19 -8.57 -22.98
N ASN A 35 -19.93 -8.33 -21.91
CA ASN A 35 -21.14 -7.49 -21.89
C ASN A 35 -20.84 -6.06 -21.40
N GLY A 36 -19.58 -5.71 -21.18
CA GLY A 36 -19.16 -4.37 -20.74
C GLY A 36 -19.29 -4.12 -19.23
N HIS A 37 -19.70 -5.09 -18.43
CA HIS A 37 -19.81 -4.94 -16.97
C HIS A 37 -18.46 -5.23 -16.29
N TYR A 38 -18.10 -4.47 -15.25
CA TYR A 38 -16.97 -4.77 -14.39
C TYR A 38 -17.08 -6.17 -13.78
N ARG A 39 -15.95 -6.88 -13.72
CA ARG A 39 -15.88 -8.23 -13.14
C ARG A 39 -15.99 -8.24 -11.62
N ALA A 40 -15.64 -7.15 -10.96
CA ALA A 40 -15.80 -6.96 -9.53
C ALA A 40 -16.50 -5.62 -9.23
N ALA A 41 -17.32 -5.62 -8.17
CA ALA A 41 -17.72 -4.39 -7.50
C ALA A 41 -16.62 -4.02 -6.49
N LEU A 42 -16.32 -2.73 -6.37
CA LEU A 42 -15.32 -2.22 -5.44
C LEU A 42 -16.01 -1.82 -4.13
N PRO A 43 -15.57 -2.34 -2.97
CA PRO A 43 -16.03 -1.81 -1.70
C PRO A 43 -15.33 -0.48 -1.41
N ASP A 44 -15.90 0.33 -0.53
CA ASP A 44 -15.11 1.35 0.16
C ASP A 44 -14.18 0.71 1.20
N LEU A 45 -13.29 1.52 1.80
CA LEU A 45 -12.34 1.01 2.79
C LEU A 45 -13.03 0.46 4.05
N ALA A 46 -14.14 1.06 4.50
CA ALA A 46 -14.84 0.59 5.68
C ALA A 46 -15.50 -0.77 5.42
N GLU A 47 -16.19 -0.91 4.28
CA GLU A 47 -16.77 -2.17 3.82
C GLU A 47 -15.70 -3.27 3.69
N ALA A 48 -14.52 -2.93 3.13
CA ALA A 48 -13.40 -3.85 3.01
C ALA A 48 -12.93 -4.38 4.37
N LEU A 49 -12.70 -3.48 5.34
CA LEU A 49 -12.24 -3.83 6.69
C LEU A 49 -13.31 -4.55 7.52
N GLU A 50 -14.59 -4.26 7.27
CA GLU A 50 -15.73 -4.94 7.89
C GLU A 50 -16.10 -6.27 7.21
N GLY A 51 -15.43 -6.63 6.11
CA GLY A 51 -15.74 -7.83 5.32
C GLY A 51 -17.18 -7.82 4.78
N GLN A 52 -17.76 -6.63 4.62
CA GLN A 52 -19.10 -6.43 4.06
C GLN A 52 -19.02 -6.57 2.55
N TRP A 53 -20.04 -7.17 1.92
CA TRP A 53 -20.10 -7.21 0.46
C TRP A 53 -20.00 -5.79 -0.11
N PRO A 54 -19.21 -5.54 -1.18
CA PRO A 54 -18.57 -6.50 -2.08
C PRO A 54 -17.13 -6.92 -1.70
N SER A 55 -16.72 -6.76 -0.44
CA SER A 55 -15.39 -7.17 0.04
C SER A 55 -15.05 -8.63 -0.29
N ASN A 56 -13.81 -8.84 -0.73
CA ASN A 56 -13.26 -10.16 -1.02
C ASN A 56 -12.42 -10.74 0.14
N THR A 57 -12.33 -10.02 1.26
CA THR A 57 -11.63 -10.45 2.47
C THR A 57 -12.57 -10.61 3.65
N LEU A 58 -12.21 -11.50 4.57
CA LEU A 58 -12.87 -11.63 5.86
C LEU A 58 -12.58 -10.41 6.75
N PRO A 59 -13.48 -10.10 7.69
CA PRO A 59 -13.39 -8.86 8.43
C PRO A 59 -12.20 -8.83 9.40
N ILE A 60 -11.68 -7.63 9.65
CA ILE A 60 -10.58 -7.42 10.60
C ILE A 60 -11.08 -7.65 12.03
N ARG A 61 -10.32 -8.42 12.81
CA ARG A 61 -10.63 -8.73 14.20
C ARG A 61 -9.38 -8.62 15.06
N LEU A 62 -9.58 -8.35 16.34
CA LEU A 62 -8.54 -8.48 17.35
C LEU A 62 -8.31 -9.97 17.63
N LYS A 63 -7.13 -10.49 17.27
CA LYS A 63 -6.75 -11.89 17.55
C LYS A 63 -5.74 -12.02 18.68
N ASP A 64 -5.05 -10.94 19.02
CA ASP A 64 -4.11 -10.90 20.15
C ASP A 64 -4.14 -9.54 20.86
N TRP A 65 -3.51 -9.45 22.02
CA TRP A 65 -3.42 -8.22 22.81
C TRP A 65 -2.51 -7.18 22.13
N PRO A 66 -2.88 -5.89 22.18
CA PRO A 66 -2.02 -4.84 21.65
C PRO A 66 -0.63 -4.84 22.30
N GLY A 67 0.40 -4.92 21.46
CA GLY A 67 1.81 -4.94 21.82
C GLY A 67 2.36 -6.32 22.21
N HIS A 68 1.55 -7.38 22.13
CA HIS A 68 1.97 -8.72 22.58
C HIS A 68 2.94 -9.37 21.60
N VAL A 69 2.53 -9.51 20.35
CA VAL A 69 3.31 -10.19 19.32
C VAL A 69 3.22 -9.45 17.98
N PHE A 70 4.28 -9.57 17.20
CA PHE A 70 4.32 -9.15 15.81
C PHE A 70 3.43 -10.07 14.99
N ASN A 71 2.50 -9.48 14.24
CA ASN A 71 1.65 -10.16 13.28
C ASN A 71 1.37 -9.22 12.10
N TYR A 72 2.03 -9.47 10.97
CA TYR A 72 1.90 -8.63 9.78
C TYR A 72 0.42 -8.48 9.38
N SER A 73 -0.02 -7.23 9.25
CA SER A 73 -1.45 -6.91 9.17
C SER A 73 -1.71 -5.74 8.23
N GLY A 74 -2.08 -6.06 7.00
CA GLY A 74 -2.63 -5.07 6.06
C GLY A 74 -3.88 -4.37 6.61
N GLY A 75 -4.72 -5.10 7.35
CA GLY A 75 -5.91 -4.53 8.01
C GLY A 75 -5.57 -3.45 9.04
N GLY A 76 -4.51 -3.64 9.83
CA GLY A 76 -4.01 -2.60 10.74
C GLY A 76 -3.55 -1.34 10.00
N ILE A 77 -2.91 -1.50 8.84
CA ILE A 77 -2.50 -0.38 7.99
C ILE A 77 -3.70 0.29 7.31
N GLY A 78 -4.76 -0.45 6.96
CA GLY A 78 -6.03 0.10 6.51
C GLY A 78 -6.75 0.91 7.59
N VAL A 79 -6.75 0.45 8.85
CA VAL A 79 -7.26 1.25 9.97
C VAL A 79 -6.46 2.55 10.13
N LEU A 80 -5.14 2.50 9.94
CA LEU A 80 -4.31 3.71 9.95
C LEU A 80 -4.68 4.70 8.84
N GLN A 81 -5.05 4.21 7.65
CA GLN A 81 -5.56 5.08 6.59
C GLN A 81 -6.83 5.82 7.03
N LEU A 82 -7.82 5.12 7.58
CA LEU A 82 -9.04 5.75 8.09
C LEU A 82 -8.75 6.81 9.17
N ILE A 83 -7.78 6.54 10.05
CA ILE A 83 -7.35 7.52 11.07
C ILE A 83 -6.76 8.76 10.40
N ILE A 84 -5.88 8.59 9.41
CA ILE A 84 -5.24 9.70 8.69
C ILE A 84 -6.30 10.53 7.96
N GLU A 85 -7.19 9.89 7.20
CA GLU A 85 -8.25 10.57 6.45
C GLU A 85 -9.21 11.31 7.38
N ALA A 86 -9.60 10.72 8.51
CA ALA A 86 -10.50 11.35 9.47
C ALA A 86 -9.86 12.53 10.22
N VAL A 87 -8.55 12.48 10.51
CA VAL A 87 -7.84 13.56 11.21
C VAL A 87 -7.53 14.72 10.27
N MET A 88 -7.20 14.43 9.02
CA MET A 88 -6.80 15.42 8.03
C MET A 88 -7.97 15.93 7.18
N ASP A 89 -9.13 15.27 7.24
CA ASP A 89 -10.35 15.59 6.49
C ASP A 89 -10.11 15.64 4.97
N ALA A 90 -9.33 14.69 4.45
CA ALA A 90 -9.02 14.56 3.03
C ALA A 90 -8.74 13.10 2.64
N PRO A 91 -8.97 12.71 1.37
CA PRO A 91 -8.66 11.36 0.89
C PRO A 91 -7.17 11.02 0.96
N PHE A 92 -6.83 9.77 1.27
CA PHE A 92 -5.44 9.34 1.45
C PHE A 92 -4.57 9.57 0.20
N ALA A 93 -5.12 9.35 -0.99
CA ALA A 93 -4.43 9.62 -2.25
C ALA A 93 -3.99 11.08 -2.39
N GLU A 94 -4.83 12.03 -1.98
CA GLU A 94 -4.53 13.46 -2.04
C GLU A 94 -3.48 13.84 -0.99
N LEU A 95 -3.61 13.30 0.23
CA LEU A 95 -2.66 13.51 1.31
C LEU A 95 -1.26 13.02 0.95
N MET A 96 -1.15 11.86 0.30
CA MET A 96 0.13 11.31 -0.13
C MET A 96 0.76 12.11 -1.27
N ASP A 97 -0.05 12.61 -2.20
CA ASP A 97 0.42 13.50 -3.26
C ASP A 97 0.93 14.84 -2.71
N GLU A 98 0.18 15.46 -1.79
CA GLU A 98 0.53 16.74 -1.18
C GLU A 98 1.75 16.65 -0.26
N HIS A 99 1.79 15.66 0.63
CA HIS A 99 2.77 15.63 1.72
C HIS A 99 4.00 14.78 1.43
N VAL A 100 3.98 13.89 0.43
CA VAL A 100 5.17 13.07 0.10
C VAL A 100 5.53 13.12 -1.38
N PHE A 101 4.61 12.89 -2.33
CA PHE A 101 5.01 12.77 -3.73
C PHE A 101 5.48 14.10 -4.34
N LYS A 102 4.72 15.18 -4.18
CA LYS A 102 5.11 16.51 -4.69
C LYS A 102 6.37 17.04 -4.00
N PRO A 103 6.51 17.01 -2.65
CA PRO A 103 7.72 17.49 -1.98
C PRO A 103 8.99 16.73 -2.38
N LEU A 104 8.87 15.43 -2.64
CA LEU A 104 10.00 14.59 -3.05
C LEU A 104 10.21 14.53 -4.56
N GLY A 105 9.29 15.09 -5.36
CA GLY A 105 9.34 15.03 -6.82
C GLY A 105 9.08 13.64 -7.41
N MET A 106 8.33 12.79 -6.71
CA MET A 106 7.93 11.44 -7.14
C MET A 106 6.79 11.50 -8.17
N LYS A 107 7.12 11.97 -9.38
CA LYS A 107 6.14 12.32 -10.43
C LYS A 107 5.45 11.13 -11.10
N ARG A 108 5.87 9.90 -10.78
CA ARG A 108 5.32 8.65 -11.32
C ARG A 108 4.73 7.78 -10.22
N SER A 109 4.31 8.40 -9.11
CA SER A 109 3.71 7.73 -7.96
C SER A 109 2.27 8.22 -7.74
N MET A 110 1.32 7.29 -7.56
CA MET A 110 -0.11 7.59 -7.40
C MET A 110 -0.87 6.44 -6.74
N TYR A 111 -2.00 6.74 -6.09
CA TYR A 111 -2.92 5.74 -5.53
C TYR A 111 -4.20 5.54 -6.34
N VAL A 112 -4.49 6.44 -7.28
CA VAL A 112 -5.63 6.36 -8.19
C VAL A 112 -5.08 6.23 -9.60
N ILE A 113 -5.50 5.18 -10.31
CA ILE A 113 -5.22 5.06 -11.75
C ILE A 113 -6.26 5.92 -12.48
N PRO A 114 -5.86 6.88 -13.34
CA PRO A 114 -6.81 7.61 -14.16
C PRO A 114 -7.62 6.65 -15.05
N GLU A 115 -8.93 6.86 -15.13
CA GLU A 115 -9.81 6.04 -15.99
C GLU A 115 -9.41 6.13 -17.47
N GLU A 116 -9.24 4.96 -18.10
CA GLU A 116 -9.48 4.65 -19.52
C GLU A 116 -9.18 5.71 -20.62
N ASP A 117 -7.99 6.33 -20.64
CA ASP A 117 -7.48 6.99 -21.86
C ASP A 117 -6.90 5.99 -22.88
N GLY A 118 -7.65 4.93 -23.21
CA GLY A 118 -7.29 3.99 -24.30
C GLY A 118 -6.18 2.99 -23.95
N LEU A 119 -6.10 2.58 -22.69
CA LEU A 119 -5.03 1.79 -22.07
C LEU A 119 -4.69 0.43 -22.73
N ASN A 120 -5.46 -0.07 -23.70
CA ASN A 120 -5.14 -1.26 -24.51
C ASN A 120 -5.89 -1.26 -25.87
N ASP A 121 -5.73 -0.22 -26.69
CA ASP A 121 -6.14 -0.33 -28.10
C ASP A 121 -5.15 -1.24 -28.87
N SER A 122 -5.46 -2.54 -28.87
CA SER A 122 -4.68 -3.59 -29.55
C SER A 122 -4.72 -3.51 -31.09
N THR A 123 -5.51 -2.59 -31.66
CA THR A 123 -5.57 -2.41 -33.14
C THR A 123 -4.43 -1.56 -33.69
N LYS A 124 -3.57 -1.00 -32.81
CA LYS A 124 -2.40 -0.20 -33.19
C LYS A 124 -1.12 -0.98 -32.90
N GLU A 125 -0.84 -1.97 -33.74
CA GLU A 125 0.49 -2.58 -33.80
C GLU A 125 1.57 -1.49 -33.91
N GLY A 126 2.54 -1.51 -33.00
CA GLY A 126 3.74 -0.69 -33.11
C GLY A 126 3.72 0.70 -32.47
N LYS A 127 2.79 1.03 -31.57
CA LYS A 127 2.89 2.25 -30.75
C LYS A 127 2.57 1.98 -29.28
N GLN A 128 3.61 1.91 -28.45
CA GLN A 128 3.49 2.14 -27.00
C GLN A 128 2.90 3.54 -26.79
N GLY A 129 1.59 3.64 -26.54
CA GLY A 129 0.89 4.89 -26.28
C GLY A 129 0.43 4.96 -24.83
N SER A 130 0.93 5.97 -24.10
CA SER A 130 0.33 6.67 -22.94
C SER A 130 -0.47 5.86 -21.89
N GLY A 131 -0.03 4.64 -21.60
CA GLY A 131 -0.43 3.76 -20.48
C GLY A 131 0.83 3.18 -19.82
N ASN A 132 1.46 3.96 -18.95
CA ASN A 132 2.83 3.73 -18.46
C ASN A 132 2.88 3.01 -17.10
N TYR A 133 2.21 1.85 -17.02
CA TYR A 133 2.22 0.94 -15.87
C TYR A 133 2.60 -0.48 -16.30
N ALA A 134 3.19 -1.24 -15.38
CA ALA A 134 3.49 -2.65 -15.63
C ALA A 134 2.19 -3.46 -15.68
N ARG A 135 2.11 -4.41 -16.62
CA ARG A 135 1.00 -5.37 -16.69
C ARG A 135 1.41 -6.65 -15.98
N ALA A 136 0.43 -7.32 -15.39
CA ALA A 136 0.65 -8.57 -14.72
C ALA A 136 0.92 -9.75 -15.67
N TYR A 137 1.96 -10.53 -15.33
CA TYR A 137 2.30 -11.79 -15.99
C TYR A 137 2.57 -12.87 -14.95
N TYR A 138 2.18 -14.11 -15.23
CA TYR A 138 2.47 -15.25 -14.36
C TYR A 138 3.95 -15.62 -14.31
N ASN A 139 4.65 -15.44 -15.44
CA ASN A 139 6.04 -15.88 -15.62
C ASN A 139 6.84 -14.96 -16.57
N GLY A 140 6.39 -13.72 -16.75
CA GLY A 140 6.98 -12.75 -17.69
C GLY A 140 6.61 -12.95 -19.17
N TYR A 141 6.01 -14.09 -19.54
CA TYR A 141 5.61 -14.39 -20.92
C TYR A 141 4.09 -14.59 -21.06
N THR A 142 3.47 -15.25 -20.09
CA THR A 142 2.03 -15.48 -20.05
C THR A 142 1.33 -14.36 -19.29
N SER A 143 0.55 -13.55 -19.98
CA SER A 143 -0.25 -12.48 -19.36
C SER A 143 -1.31 -13.08 -18.42
N CYS A 144 -1.54 -12.43 -17.28
CA CYS A 144 -2.67 -12.77 -16.41
C CYS A 144 -4.00 -12.34 -17.04
N GLU A 145 -5.12 -12.88 -16.55
CA GLU A 145 -6.45 -12.54 -17.06
C GLU A 145 -6.79 -11.07 -16.80
N ALA A 146 -6.42 -10.57 -15.62
CA ALA A 146 -6.49 -9.17 -15.27
C ALA A 146 -5.13 -8.52 -15.53
N ALA A 147 -5.10 -7.41 -16.29
CA ALA A 147 -3.86 -6.68 -16.55
C ALA A 147 -3.30 -6.01 -15.29
N HIS A 148 -4.16 -5.73 -14.32
CA HIS A 148 -3.87 -5.23 -12.98
C HIS A 148 -5.08 -5.45 -12.06
N ARG A 149 -4.87 -5.24 -10.77
CA ARG A 149 -5.94 -5.11 -9.77
C ARG A 149 -5.81 -3.79 -9.04
N VAL A 150 -6.91 -3.34 -8.44
CA VAL A 150 -6.94 -2.14 -7.60
C VAL A 150 -7.31 -2.49 -6.16
N ASN A 151 -6.92 -1.62 -5.23
CA ASN A 151 -7.12 -1.82 -3.80
C ASN A 151 -7.75 -0.55 -3.18
N PRO A 152 -8.95 -0.65 -2.60
CA PRO A 152 -9.49 0.37 -1.69
C PRO A 152 -8.60 0.58 -0.46
N GLU A 153 -7.85 -0.46 -0.07
CA GLU A 153 -6.90 -0.45 1.05
C GLU A 153 -5.56 0.17 0.60
N GLN A 154 -5.64 1.44 0.19
CA GLN A 154 -4.58 2.17 -0.49
C GLN A 154 -3.28 2.17 0.30
N SER A 155 -3.33 2.48 1.61
CA SER A 155 -2.15 2.50 2.47
C SER A 155 -1.44 1.14 2.58
N ALA A 156 -2.16 0.04 2.39
CA ALA A 156 -1.64 -1.31 2.54
C ALA A 156 -1.14 -1.91 1.22
N ALA A 157 -1.81 -1.62 0.09
CA ALA A 157 -1.53 -2.30 -1.19
C ALA A 157 -1.81 -1.48 -2.47
N GLY A 158 -2.16 -0.18 -2.37
CA GLY A 158 -2.66 0.59 -3.51
C GLY A 158 -1.65 1.47 -4.26
N LEU A 159 -0.37 1.48 -3.88
CA LEU A 159 0.62 2.39 -4.48
C LEU A 159 1.06 1.90 -5.86
N TRP A 160 0.85 2.73 -6.87
CA TRP A 160 1.49 2.64 -8.18
C TRP A 160 2.72 3.52 -8.20
N THR A 161 3.89 3.00 -8.55
CA THR A 161 5.15 3.76 -8.52
C THR A 161 6.20 3.18 -9.46
N THR A 162 7.40 3.74 -9.43
CA THR A 162 8.59 3.25 -10.15
C THR A 162 9.74 3.00 -9.19
N PRO A 163 10.72 2.17 -9.56
CA PRO A 163 11.93 1.98 -8.75
C PRO A 163 12.66 3.29 -8.43
N SER A 164 12.71 4.24 -9.38
CA SER A 164 13.36 5.53 -9.19
C SER A 164 12.65 6.42 -8.16
N ASP A 165 11.31 6.43 -8.17
CA ASP A 165 10.53 7.17 -7.18
C ASP A 165 10.66 6.55 -5.79
N LEU A 166 10.64 5.21 -5.69
CA LEU A 166 10.91 4.50 -4.42
C LEU A 166 12.31 4.81 -3.86
N LEU A 167 13.34 4.79 -4.72
CA LEU A 167 14.70 5.16 -4.32
C LEU A 167 14.79 6.62 -3.86
N THR A 168 13.97 7.52 -4.45
CA THR A 168 13.89 8.91 -4.01
C THR A 168 13.35 9.01 -2.59
N LEU A 169 12.27 8.30 -2.27
CA LEU A 169 11.73 8.22 -0.90
C LEU A 169 12.75 7.64 0.09
N VAL A 170 13.36 6.49 -0.25
CA VAL A 170 14.36 5.83 0.61
C VAL A 170 15.56 6.74 0.86
N SER A 171 16.06 7.44 -0.16
CA SER A 171 17.17 8.39 -0.03
C SER A 171 16.81 9.59 0.85
N ALA A 172 15.57 10.07 0.78
CA ALA A 172 15.09 11.17 1.60
C ALA A 172 15.01 10.77 3.08
N ILE A 173 14.54 9.57 3.38
CA ILE A 173 14.53 9.00 4.74
C ILE A 173 15.96 8.86 5.27
N GLN A 174 16.87 8.25 4.49
CA GLN A 174 18.28 8.10 4.86
C GLN A 174 18.95 9.45 5.14
N SER A 175 18.75 10.42 4.25
CA SER A 175 19.33 11.76 4.40
C SER A 175 18.82 12.44 5.68
N SER A 176 17.54 12.25 6.02
CA SER A 176 16.92 12.80 7.24
C SER A 176 17.53 12.27 8.54
N LEU A 177 18.27 11.15 8.53
CA LEU A 177 19.02 10.66 9.71
C LEU A 177 20.24 11.53 10.04
N HIS A 178 20.73 12.30 9.06
CA HIS A 178 22.01 13.00 9.12
C HIS A 178 21.86 14.54 9.08
N THR A 179 20.64 15.06 8.97
CA THR A 179 20.37 16.51 8.98
C THR A 179 19.07 16.83 9.73
N ASP A 180 19.03 17.99 10.37
CA ASP A 180 17.82 18.49 11.05
C ASP A 180 16.85 19.20 10.08
N THR A 181 17.24 19.36 8.82
CA THR A 181 16.46 20.01 7.74
C THR A 181 16.07 19.05 6.63
N GLY A 182 16.09 17.75 6.91
CA GLY A 182 15.67 16.70 5.97
C GLY A 182 14.18 16.73 5.67
N PHE A 183 13.74 15.82 4.81
CA PHE A 183 12.32 15.62 4.51
C PHE A 183 11.52 15.29 5.77
N LEU A 184 12.08 14.44 6.64
CA LEU A 184 11.56 14.19 7.98
C LEU A 184 12.44 14.92 9.02
N PRO A 185 11.85 15.40 10.13
CA PRO A 185 12.64 15.75 11.30
C PRO A 185 13.51 14.57 11.73
N ARG A 186 14.78 14.84 12.08
CA ARG A 186 15.75 13.78 12.41
C ARG A 186 15.25 12.82 13.49
N ALA A 187 14.63 13.35 14.55
CA ALA A 187 14.07 12.53 15.62
C ALA A 187 12.97 11.58 15.12
N LEU A 188 12.16 12.02 14.15
CA LEU A 188 11.12 11.20 13.53
C LEU A 188 11.74 10.13 12.62
N ALA A 189 12.76 10.46 11.82
CA ALA A 189 13.47 9.48 10.99
C ALA A 189 14.13 8.38 11.85
N VAL A 190 14.76 8.77 12.97
CA VAL A 190 15.32 7.81 13.95
C VAL A 190 14.22 6.94 14.54
N SER A 191 13.11 7.52 15.00
CA SER A 191 11.98 6.75 15.54
C SER A 191 11.39 5.79 14.51
N MET A 192 11.24 6.22 13.26
CA MET A 192 10.67 5.43 12.17
C MET A 192 11.48 4.16 11.90
N LEU A 193 12.80 4.22 12.06
CA LEU A 193 13.74 3.12 11.77
C LEU A 193 14.26 2.42 13.03
N THR A 194 13.74 2.76 14.22
CA THR A 194 14.07 2.04 15.45
C THR A 194 13.20 0.79 15.56
N GLU A 195 13.82 -0.37 15.74
CA GLU A 195 13.09 -1.63 15.90
C GLU A 195 12.09 -1.54 17.06
N ALA A 196 10.84 -1.87 16.77
CA ALA A 196 9.78 -2.01 17.76
C ALA A 196 9.70 -3.47 18.24
N GLN A 197 9.63 -4.45 17.33
CA GLN A 197 9.61 -5.87 17.66
C GLN A 197 9.94 -6.75 16.45
N SER A 198 10.66 -7.86 16.66
CA SER A 198 10.90 -8.92 15.67
C SER A 198 11.50 -8.41 14.35
N GLY A 199 12.43 -7.46 14.41
CA GLY A 199 13.05 -6.83 13.23
C GLY A 199 12.13 -5.88 12.48
N MET A 200 10.97 -5.51 13.03
CA MET A 200 10.05 -4.53 12.44
C MET A 200 10.12 -3.20 13.22
N ALA A 201 10.33 -2.10 12.50
CA ALA A 201 10.21 -0.72 12.95
C ALA A 201 8.84 -0.15 12.52
N HIS A 202 8.70 1.17 12.33
CA HIS A 202 7.46 1.74 11.81
C HIS A 202 7.39 1.60 10.29
N ALA A 203 6.64 0.60 9.80
CA ALA A 203 6.48 0.25 8.39
C ALA A 203 7.76 -0.17 7.65
N TRP A 204 8.85 -0.49 8.37
CA TRP A 204 10.11 -0.99 7.80
C TRP A 204 10.61 -2.24 8.53
N PHE A 205 11.04 -3.25 7.76
CA PHE A 205 11.93 -4.27 8.32
C PHE A 205 13.34 -3.68 8.45
N VAL A 206 14.00 -3.97 9.57
CA VAL A 206 15.29 -3.39 9.93
C VAL A 206 16.27 -4.46 10.40
N THR A 207 17.53 -4.27 10.03
CA THR A 207 18.72 -4.93 10.59
C THR A 207 19.65 -3.85 11.15
N PRO A 208 20.78 -4.20 11.79
CA PRO A 208 21.72 -3.19 12.28
C PRO A 208 22.26 -2.23 11.20
N ASP A 209 22.24 -2.65 9.93
CA ASP A 209 22.88 -1.97 8.81
C ASP A 209 21.95 -1.65 7.62
N HIS A 210 20.74 -2.21 7.58
CA HIS A 210 19.79 -2.03 6.49
C HIS A 210 18.36 -1.79 6.99
N PHE A 211 17.56 -1.15 6.15
CA PHE A 211 16.11 -1.17 6.28
C PHE A 211 15.47 -1.40 4.90
N GLY A 212 14.28 -1.97 4.89
CA GLY A 212 13.56 -2.25 3.65
C GLY A 212 12.17 -2.80 3.89
N HIS A 213 11.42 -3.01 2.80
CA HIS A 213 10.10 -3.61 2.86
C HIS A 213 9.84 -4.38 1.57
N GLY A 214 9.26 -5.57 1.68
CA GLY A 214 8.81 -6.35 0.52
C GLY A 214 7.46 -5.84 -0.01
N GLY A 215 7.08 -6.26 -1.20
CA GLY A 215 5.76 -5.91 -1.76
C GLY A 215 5.37 -6.91 -2.84
N SER A 216 4.10 -7.29 -2.87
CA SER A 216 3.55 -8.20 -3.86
C SER A 216 2.04 -8.00 -3.95
N ASN A 217 1.53 -7.89 -5.17
CA ASN A 217 0.10 -7.72 -5.45
C ASN A 217 -0.33 -8.82 -6.40
N MET A 218 -1.42 -9.54 -6.10
CA MET A 218 -1.93 -10.53 -7.04
C MET A 218 -2.42 -9.86 -8.34
N PRO A 219 -2.17 -10.42 -9.53
CA PRO A 219 -1.50 -11.69 -9.80
C PRO A 219 0.02 -11.57 -10.02
N GLU A 220 0.61 -10.40 -9.75
CA GLU A 220 2.02 -10.09 -9.91
C GLU A 220 2.86 -10.63 -8.74
N HIS A 221 3.75 -11.57 -9.04
CA HIS A 221 4.92 -11.80 -8.19
C HIS A 221 5.97 -10.76 -8.59
N LEU A 222 6.08 -9.66 -7.84
CA LEU A 222 7.24 -8.77 -8.00
C LEU A 222 8.49 -9.50 -7.48
N LEU A 223 9.48 -9.63 -8.36
CA LEU A 223 10.86 -10.01 -8.03
C LEU A 223 11.59 -8.82 -7.39
#